data_AF-A0A536DK21-F1
#
_entry.id   AF-A0A536DK21-F1
#
_cell.length_a   1.000
_cell.length_b   1.000
_cell.length_c   1.000
_cell.angle_alpha   90.00
_cell.angle_beta   90.00
_cell.angle_gamma   90.00
#
_symmetry.space_group_name_H-M   'P 1'
#
loop_
_entity.id
_entity.type
_entity.pdbx_description
1 polymer ?
#
loop_
_entity_poly.entity_id
_entity_poly.type
_entity_poly.pdbx_seq_one_letter_code
_entity_poly.pdbx_strand_id
1 'polypeptide(L)'
;MAQAMTAVSSQPELDWHGEDVTIADVLSALNRVRQSFARAEAGEEGHPHPRNCVMTLVSVAPNSVEETRAILASTAIAKDHPSLSIVVRDEPRVRSGRIDASVMAHPIDQQNHPAPCELVVLRVQGAAGAHLAGLVDPLLVSGVPVYLWWLSTP
;
A
#
# COMPACT_ATOMS: atom_id res chain seq x y z
N MET A 1 28.86 -28.82 2.06
CA MET A 1 28.34 -27.85 1.08
C MET A 1 27.17 -27.14 1.73
N ALA A 2 27.37 -25.91 2.22
CA ALA A 2 26.32 -25.12 2.84
C ALA A 2 25.58 -24.35 1.73
N GLN A 3 24.28 -24.60 1.55
CA GLN A 3 23.43 -23.77 0.71
C GLN A 3 23.35 -22.39 1.34
N ALA A 4 23.69 -21.37 0.57
CA ALA A 4 23.42 -19.99 0.94
C ALA A 4 21.90 -19.79 0.93
N MET A 5 21.31 -19.62 2.11
CA MET A 5 19.96 -19.07 2.24
C MET A 5 20.01 -17.64 1.71
N THR A 6 19.48 -17.44 0.50
CA THR A 6 19.20 -16.11 -0.01
C THR A 6 18.25 -15.44 0.97
N ALA A 7 18.71 -14.41 1.69
CA ALA A 7 17.87 -13.66 2.60
C ALA A 7 16.75 -13.00 1.78
N VAL A 8 15.53 -13.53 1.87
CA VAL A 8 14.34 -12.89 1.32
C VAL A 8 14.17 -11.57 2.05
N SER A 9 14.26 -10.47 1.30
CA SER A 9 14.02 -9.14 1.85
C SER A 9 12.60 -9.09 2.42
N SER A 10 12.47 -8.80 3.71
CA SER A 10 11.17 -8.59 4.36
C SER A 10 10.56 -7.22 4.06
N GLN A 11 11.18 -6.45 3.17
CA GLN A 11 10.71 -5.12 2.78
C GLN A 11 9.83 -5.21 1.54
N PRO A 12 8.73 -4.44 1.49
CA PRO A 12 7.89 -4.35 0.30
C PRO A 12 8.73 -3.97 -0.93
N GLU A 13 8.50 -4.63 -2.05
CA GLU A 13 9.16 -4.29 -3.31
C GLU A 13 8.40 -3.11 -3.95
N LEU A 14 9.15 -2.13 -4.47
CA LEU A 14 8.57 -0.93 -5.09
C LEU A 14 8.12 -1.24 -6.51
N ASP A 15 6.82 -1.48 -6.70
CA ASP A 15 6.23 -1.71 -8.02
C ASP A 15 6.06 -0.42 -8.83
N TRP A 16 5.70 0.68 -8.16
CA TRP A 16 5.47 1.96 -8.82
C TRP A 16 5.75 3.15 -7.90
N HIS A 17 6.26 4.22 -8.50
CA HIS A 17 6.42 5.52 -7.87
C HIS A 17 6.14 6.63 -8.87
N GLY A 18 5.54 7.72 -8.40
CA GLY A 18 5.35 8.95 -9.17
C GLY A 18 5.41 10.18 -8.29
N GLU A 19 5.83 11.29 -8.90
CA GLU A 19 5.85 12.63 -8.31
C GLU A 19 4.80 13.50 -9.01
N ASP A 20 4.16 14.40 -8.26
CA ASP A 20 3.10 15.30 -8.76
C ASP A 20 1.99 14.56 -9.55
N VAL A 21 1.49 13.47 -8.94
CA VAL A 21 0.50 12.58 -9.55
C VAL A 21 -0.93 12.91 -9.14
N THR A 22 -1.89 12.36 -9.88
CA THR A 22 -3.30 12.34 -9.49
C THR A 22 -3.66 11.03 -8.76
N ILE A 23 -4.77 11.03 -8.01
CA ILE A 23 -5.31 9.79 -7.41
C ILE A 23 -5.70 8.76 -8.49
N ALA A 24 -6.06 9.20 -9.70
CA ALA A 24 -6.34 8.30 -10.82
C ALA A 24 -5.08 7.54 -11.29
N ASP A 25 -3.91 8.18 -11.24
CA ASP A 25 -2.63 7.53 -11.56
C ASP A 25 -2.29 6.46 -10.51
N VAL A 26 -2.48 6.78 -9.22
CA VAL A 26 -2.28 5.83 -8.12
C VAL A 26 -3.22 4.64 -8.24
N LEU A 27 -4.50 4.87 -8.52
CA LEU A 27 -5.49 3.81 -8.73
C LEU A 27 -5.11 2.92 -9.93
N SER A 28 -4.60 3.52 -11.01
CA SER A 28 -4.13 2.80 -12.19
C SER A 28 -2.91 1.92 -11.88
N ALA A 29 -1.97 2.43 -11.07
CA ALA A 29 -0.81 1.66 -10.60
C ALA A 29 -1.25 0.49 -9.70
N LEU A 30 -2.13 0.74 -8.74
CA LEU A 30 -2.67 -0.28 -7.84
C LEU A 30 -3.42 -1.39 -8.58
N ASN A 31 -4.25 -1.01 -9.55
CA ASN A 31 -4.97 -1.98 -10.39
C ASN A 31 -4.01 -2.82 -11.26
N ARG A 32 -2.88 -2.24 -11.71
CA ARG A 32 -1.86 -2.98 -12.46
C ARG A 32 -1.19 -4.04 -11.60
N VAL A 33 -0.84 -3.69 -10.36
CA VAL A 33 -0.30 -4.64 -9.37
C VAL A 33 -1.29 -5.78 -9.14
N ARG A 34 -2.56 -5.46 -8.84
CA ARG A 34 -3.63 -6.44 -8.66
C ARG A 34 -3.81 -7.37 -9.86
N GLN A 35 -3.79 -6.82 -11.07
CA GLN A 35 -3.90 -7.61 -12.30
C GLN A 35 -2.69 -8.52 -12.52
N SER A 36 -1.49 -8.09 -12.13
CA SER A 36 -0.28 -8.92 -12.24
C SER A 36 -0.41 -10.18 -11.37
N PHE A 37 -0.84 -10.02 -10.11
CA PHE A 37 -1.06 -11.15 -9.19
C PHE A 37 -2.18 -12.06 -9.65
N ALA A 38 -3.32 -11.49 -10.07
CA ALA A 38 -4.44 -12.28 -10.56
C ALA A 38 -4.07 -13.17 -11.77
N ARG A 39 -3.12 -12.72 -12.60
CA ARG A 39 -2.58 -13.49 -13.72
C ARG A 39 -1.52 -14.49 -13.31
N ALA A 40 -0.62 -14.12 -12.39
CA ALA A 40 0.45 -14.99 -11.91
C ALA A 40 -0.11 -16.22 -11.17
N GLU A 41 -1.20 -16.02 -10.43
CA GLU A 41 -1.89 -17.09 -9.71
C GLU A 41 -2.83 -17.91 -10.59
N ALA A 42 -3.21 -17.43 -11.78
CA ALA A 42 -4.06 -18.21 -12.67
C ALA A 42 -3.29 -19.46 -13.11
N GLY A 43 -3.66 -20.62 -12.57
CA GLY A 43 -3.11 -21.92 -12.97
C GLY A 43 -3.40 -22.24 -14.44
N GLU A 44 -3.05 -23.45 -14.90
CA GLU A 44 -3.20 -23.85 -16.30
C GLU A 44 -4.64 -23.70 -16.86
N GLU A 45 -5.65 -23.70 -15.99
CA GLU A 45 -7.07 -23.49 -16.34
C GLU A 45 -7.46 -22.01 -16.55
N GLY A 46 -6.56 -21.05 -16.28
CA GLY A 46 -6.75 -19.63 -16.60
C GLY A 46 -7.75 -18.88 -15.73
N HIS A 47 -8.23 -19.47 -14.64
CA HIS A 47 -9.14 -18.82 -13.72
C HIS A 47 -8.41 -17.88 -12.75
N PRO A 48 -8.82 -16.60 -12.62
CA PRO A 48 -8.24 -15.69 -11.65
C PRO A 48 -8.52 -16.19 -10.23
N HIS A 49 -7.50 -16.25 -9.39
CA HIS A 49 -7.69 -16.55 -7.97
C HIS A 49 -8.31 -15.34 -7.24
N PRO A 50 -9.30 -15.58 -6.37
CA PRO A 50 -9.92 -14.51 -5.61
C PRO A 50 -8.90 -13.84 -4.69
N ARG A 51 -8.92 -12.51 -4.67
CA ARG A 51 -8.09 -11.69 -3.79
C ARG A 51 -8.53 -11.87 -2.34
N ASN A 52 -7.63 -12.34 -1.49
CA ASN A 52 -7.82 -12.32 -0.04
C ASN A 52 -7.46 -10.92 0.47
N CYS A 53 -8.44 -10.20 1.00
CA CYS A 53 -8.23 -8.94 1.72
C CYS A 53 -9.24 -8.91 2.85
N VAL A 54 -8.77 -8.81 4.10
CA VAL A 54 -9.64 -8.83 5.29
C VAL A 54 -9.90 -7.44 5.85
N MET A 55 -9.09 -6.44 5.47
CA MET A 55 -9.26 -5.04 5.90
C MET A 55 -8.52 -4.05 5.00
N THR A 56 -8.91 -2.77 5.14
CA THR A 56 -8.08 -1.63 4.73
C THR A 56 -7.58 -0.89 5.98
N LEU A 57 -6.27 -0.70 6.12
CA LEU A 57 -5.66 0.10 7.19
C LEU A 57 -5.19 1.45 6.63
N VAL A 58 -5.84 2.53 7.04
CA VAL A 58 -5.45 3.90 6.68
C VAL A 58 -4.67 4.51 7.84
N SER A 59 -3.41 4.86 7.60
CA SER A 59 -2.53 5.47 8.60
C SER A 59 -2.22 6.91 8.20
N VAL A 60 -2.45 7.87 9.09
CA VAL A 60 -2.11 9.29 8.85
C VAL A 60 -0.90 9.65 9.70
N ALA A 61 0.20 9.99 9.01
CA ALA A 61 1.48 10.29 9.59
C ALA A 61 1.82 11.79 9.44
N PRO A 62 2.21 12.47 10.53
CA PRO A 62 2.55 13.90 10.49
C PRO A 62 3.94 14.20 9.91
N ASN A 63 4.80 13.19 9.74
CA ASN A 63 6.19 13.35 9.29
C ASN A 63 6.75 12.02 8.77
N SER A 64 7.97 12.06 8.22
CA SER A 64 8.64 10.89 7.63
C SER A 64 9.00 9.77 8.63
N VAL A 65 9.22 10.11 9.91
CA VAL A 65 9.51 9.13 10.96
C VAL A 65 8.26 8.30 11.25
N GLU A 66 7.12 8.94 11.41
CA GLU A 66 5.84 8.27 11.61
C GLU A 66 5.36 7.57 10.33
N GLU A 67 5.65 8.10 9.14
CA GLU A 67 5.41 7.40 7.86
C GLU A 67 6.14 6.05 7.85
N THR A 68 7.43 6.06 8.21
CA THR A 68 8.25 4.84 8.28
C THR A 68 7.68 3.85 9.29
N ARG A 69 7.25 4.34 10.47
CA ARG A 69 6.62 3.49 11.49
C ARG A 69 5.33 2.86 10.97
N ALA A 70 4.48 3.64 10.32
CA ALA A 70 3.23 3.16 9.74
C ALA A 70 3.48 2.09 8.67
N ILE A 71 4.46 2.29 7.79
CA ILE A 71 4.88 1.31 6.77
C ILE A 71 5.32 0.00 7.43
N LEU A 72 6.20 0.06 8.45
CA LEU A 72 6.70 -1.12 9.14
C LEU A 72 5.59 -1.88 9.89
N ALA A 73 4.71 -1.16 10.60
CA ALA A 73 3.58 -1.75 11.31
C ALA A 73 2.58 -2.40 10.34
N SER A 74 2.26 -1.70 9.24
CA SER A 74 1.39 -2.21 8.17
C SER A 74 1.96 -3.48 7.53
N THR A 75 3.27 -3.47 7.25
CA THR A 75 4.00 -4.64 6.73
C THR A 75 3.96 -5.81 7.70
N ALA A 76 4.05 -5.56 9.01
CA ALA A 76 3.97 -6.60 10.01
C ALA A 76 2.56 -7.20 10.10
N ILE A 77 1.52 -6.37 10.10
CA ILE A 77 0.11 -6.80 10.11
C ILE A 77 -0.22 -7.64 8.87
N ALA A 78 0.26 -7.20 7.70
CA ALA A 78 0.08 -7.85 6.42
C ALA A 78 0.54 -9.32 6.41
N LYS A 79 1.52 -9.70 7.23
CA LYS A 79 2.02 -11.09 7.32
C LYS A 79 0.94 -12.09 7.74
N ASP A 80 0.11 -11.71 8.70
CA ASP A 80 -0.92 -12.58 9.26
C ASP A 80 -2.33 -12.22 8.72
N HIS A 81 -2.48 -11.01 8.19
CA HIS A 81 -3.75 -10.45 7.76
C HIS A 81 -3.62 -9.77 6.38
N PRO A 82 -3.93 -10.46 5.28
CA PRO A 82 -3.93 -9.88 3.94
C PRO A 82 -4.77 -8.61 3.89
N SER A 83 -4.14 -7.48 3.59
CA SER A 83 -4.76 -6.17 3.74
C SER A 83 -4.27 -5.18 2.69
N LEU A 84 -5.09 -4.17 2.43
CA LEU A 84 -4.63 -2.94 1.80
C LEU A 84 -4.20 -1.97 2.90
N SER A 85 -2.96 -1.52 2.85
CA SER A 85 -2.46 -0.47 3.75
C SER A 85 -2.27 0.83 2.96
N ILE A 86 -2.83 1.92 3.46
CA ILE A 86 -2.70 3.26 2.88
C ILE A 86 -2.04 4.15 3.93
N VAL A 87 -0.78 4.52 3.71
CA VAL A 87 -0.04 5.44 4.57
C VAL A 87 -0.06 6.82 3.94
N VAL A 88 -0.65 7.79 4.63
CA VAL A 88 -0.72 9.18 4.19
C VAL A 88 0.21 10.01 5.04
N ARG A 89 1.25 10.59 4.44
CA ARG A 89 2.02 11.67 5.06
C ARG A 89 1.38 13.00 4.68
N ASP A 90 0.81 13.68 5.67
CA ASP A 90 0.17 14.98 5.49
C ASP A 90 1.17 16.11 5.77
N GLU A 91 1.47 16.92 4.75
CA GLU A 91 2.40 18.05 4.79
C GLU A 91 1.69 19.36 4.39
N PRO A 92 0.70 19.83 5.17
CA PRO A 92 -0.20 20.92 4.76
C PRO A 92 0.49 22.29 4.72
N ARG A 93 1.69 22.41 5.31
CA ARG A 93 2.47 23.65 5.37
C ARG A 93 3.26 23.95 4.09
N VAL A 94 3.33 23.01 3.16
CA VAL A 94 4.04 23.19 1.88
C VAL A 94 3.16 23.98 0.91
N ARG A 95 3.65 25.12 0.39
CA ARG A 95 2.83 26.04 -0.43
C ARG A 95 2.52 25.50 -1.83
N SER A 96 3.46 24.79 -2.46
CA SER A 96 3.24 24.09 -3.72
C SER A 96 2.44 22.83 -3.43
N GLY A 97 1.17 22.78 -3.83
CA GLY A 97 0.35 21.59 -3.67
C GLY A 97 0.75 20.52 -4.68
N ARG A 98 1.03 19.31 -4.21
CA ARG A 98 1.27 18.13 -5.05
C ARG A 98 1.04 16.85 -4.25
N ILE A 99 0.94 15.73 -4.95
CA ILE A 99 0.88 14.40 -4.36
C ILE A 99 2.02 13.58 -4.95
N ASP A 100 2.94 13.14 -4.10
CA ASP A 100 3.93 12.14 -4.48
C ASP A 100 3.44 10.78 -3.94
N ALA A 101 3.53 9.71 -4.73
CA ALA A 101 2.95 8.43 -4.35
C ALA A 101 3.85 7.25 -4.68
N SER A 102 3.68 6.19 -3.90
CA SER A 102 4.32 4.89 -4.14
C SER A 102 3.29 3.78 -3.97
N VAL A 103 3.32 2.79 -4.84
CA VAL A 103 2.56 1.55 -4.72
C VAL A 103 3.57 0.42 -4.63
N MET A 104 3.43 -0.39 -3.59
CA MET A 104 4.25 -1.54 -3.33
C MET A 104 3.36 -2.77 -3.14
N ALA A 105 3.82 -3.90 -3.64
CA ALA A 105 3.34 -5.20 -3.23
C ALA A 105 4.38 -5.90 -2.37
N HIS A 106 3.91 -6.64 -1.37
CA HIS A 106 4.79 -7.56 -0.66
C HIS A 106 5.01 -8.80 -1.55
N PRO A 107 6.26 -9.13 -1.91
CA PRO A 107 6.50 -10.36 -2.64
C PRO A 107 6.21 -11.54 -1.71
N ILE A 108 5.57 -12.55 -2.31
CA ILE A 108 5.61 -13.98 -2.04
C ILE A 108 6.13 -14.38 -0.64
N ASP A 109 5.28 -15.07 0.14
CA ASP A 109 5.64 -15.66 1.43
C ASP A 109 6.84 -16.64 1.33
N GLN A 110 7.38 -17.08 2.48
CA GLN A 110 8.53 -17.99 2.51
C GLN A 110 8.25 -19.38 1.91
N GLN A 111 6.99 -19.68 1.60
CA GLN A 111 6.50 -20.92 1.02
C GLN A 111 6.13 -20.76 -0.46
N ASN A 112 6.51 -19.63 -1.07
CA ASN A 112 6.29 -19.32 -2.46
C ASN A 112 4.83 -19.06 -2.87
N HIS A 113 3.95 -18.73 -1.91
CA HIS A 113 2.58 -18.26 -2.17
C HIS A 113 2.55 -16.73 -2.18
N PRO A 114 1.87 -16.09 -3.13
CA PRO A 114 1.68 -14.66 -3.05
C PRO A 114 0.83 -14.33 -1.83
N ALA A 115 1.39 -13.56 -0.91
CA ALA A 115 0.62 -12.85 0.08
C ALA A 115 0.16 -11.53 -0.58
N PRO A 116 -1.11 -11.38 -0.98
CA PRO A 116 -1.58 -10.15 -1.62
C PRO A 116 -1.69 -9.05 -0.57
N CYS A 117 -0.57 -8.42 -0.26
CA CYS A 117 -0.52 -7.26 0.61
C CYS A 117 -0.06 -6.07 -0.20
N GLU A 118 -0.95 -5.08 -0.29
CA GLU A 118 -0.77 -3.87 -1.07
C GLU A 118 -0.48 -2.74 -0.09
N LEU A 119 0.59 -1.99 -0.34
CA LEU A 119 0.95 -0.82 0.44
C LEU A 119 1.01 0.40 -0.49
N VAL A 120 0.12 1.35 -0.23
CA VAL A 120 0.10 2.65 -0.90
C VAL A 120 0.65 3.69 0.06
N VAL A 121 1.63 4.47 -0.38
CA VAL A 121 2.15 5.62 0.36
C VAL A 121 1.77 6.87 -0.42
N LEU A 122 1.03 7.78 0.21
CA LEU A 122 0.66 9.09 -0.31
C LEU A 122 1.38 10.17 0.49
N ARG A 123 2.14 11.04 -0.16
CA ARG A 123 2.76 12.21 0.45
C ARG A 123 2.05 13.43 -0.10
N VAL A 124 1.12 13.95 0.71
CA VAL A 124 0.17 14.98 0.31
C VAL A 124 0.69 16.33 0.79
N GLN A 125 0.96 17.23 -0.15
CA GLN A 125 1.50 18.55 0.13
C GLN A 125 0.47 19.62 -0.21
N GLY A 126 0.42 20.67 0.62
CA GLY A 126 -0.45 21.82 0.42
C GLY A 126 -1.93 21.55 0.67
N ALA A 127 -2.81 22.27 -0.04
CA ALA A 127 -4.24 22.34 0.28
C ALA A 127 -5.00 21.02 0.17
N ALA A 128 -4.44 20.03 -0.55
CA ALA A 128 -5.00 18.69 -0.65
C ALA A 128 -5.03 17.97 0.71
N GLY A 129 -4.14 18.34 1.64
CA GLY A 129 -4.11 17.83 3.02
C GLY A 129 -5.40 18.10 3.81
N ALA A 130 -6.16 19.14 3.44
CA ALA A 130 -7.45 19.41 4.10
C ALA A 130 -8.58 18.43 3.70
N HIS A 131 -8.36 17.58 2.69
CA HIS A 131 -9.39 16.71 2.12
C HIS A 131 -8.92 15.26 1.98
N LEU A 132 -8.17 14.74 2.96
CA LEU A 132 -7.59 13.39 2.91
C LEU A 132 -8.62 12.29 2.65
N ALA A 133 -9.83 12.39 3.21
CA ALA A 133 -10.90 11.41 2.98
C ALA A 133 -11.20 11.26 1.47
N GLY A 134 -11.34 12.37 0.74
CA GLY A 134 -11.60 12.34 -0.70
C GLY A 134 -10.45 11.78 -1.53
N LEU A 135 -9.22 11.81 -1.01
CA LEU A 135 -8.05 11.18 -1.65
C LEU A 135 -7.99 9.66 -1.40
N VAL A 136 -8.44 9.23 -0.22
CA VAL A 136 -8.37 7.84 0.24
C VAL A 136 -9.57 7.01 -0.25
N ASP A 137 -10.77 7.59 -0.25
CA ASP A 137 -12.02 6.90 -0.57
C ASP A 137 -11.95 6.07 -1.88
N PRO A 138 -11.39 6.57 -3.00
CA PRO A 138 -11.32 5.80 -4.24
C PRO A 138 -10.38 4.59 -4.19
N LEU A 139 -9.46 4.56 -3.23
CA LEU A 139 -8.49 3.47 -3.05
C LEU A 139 -9.04 2.36 -2.15
N LEU A 140 -10.11 2.62 -1.40
CA LEU A 140 -10.70 1.68 -0.46
C LEU A 140 -11.20 0.41 -1.16
N VAL A 141 -11.14 -0.68 -0.41
CA VAL A 141 -11.59 -1.98 -0.87
C VAL A 141 -13.03 -2.16 -0.42
N SER A 142 -13.93 -2.36 -1.38
CA SER A 142 -15.34 -2.62 -1.07
C SER A 142 -15.51 -3.93 -0.29
N GLY A 143 -16.40 -3.92 0.71
CA GLY A 143 -16.82 -5.13 1.44
C GLY A 143 -15.88 -5.58 2.56
N VAL A 144 -14.84 -4.81 2.88
CA VAL A 144 -13.95 -5.07 4.03
C VAL A 144 -13.98 -3.90 5.01
N PRO A 145 -13.77 -4.14 6.32
CA PRO A 145 -13.65 -3.06 7.30
C PRO A 145 -12.49 -2.11 6.97
N VAL A 146 -12.70 -0.83 7.27
CA VAL A 146 -11.68 0.23 7.15
C VAL A 146 -11.30 0.68 8.55
N TYR A 147 -10.01 0.59 8.88
CA TYR A 147 -9.45 1.06 10.14
C TYR A 147 -8.66 2.34 9.89
N LEU A 148 -8.93 3.37 10.69
CA LEU A 148 -8.18 4.62 10.66
C LEU A 148 -7.24 4.68 11.87
N TRP A 149 -5.96 4.93 11.62
CA TRP A 149 -4.94 5.12 12.63
C TRP A 149 -4.28 6.48 12.46
N TRP A 150 -4.52 7.39 13.39
CA TRP A 150 -3.82 8.67 13.45
C TRP A 150 -2.56 8.51 14.30
N LEU A 151 -1.38 8.76 13.73
CA LEU A 151 -0.09 8.65 14.44
C LEU A 151 0.24 9.92 15.24
N SER A 152 -0.67 10.88 15.27
CA SER A 152 -0.64 12.08 16.11
C SER A 152 -2.01 12.35 16.72
N THR A 153 -2.16 13.47 17.43
CA THR A 153 -3.48 14.02 17.70
C THR A 153 -4.11 14.48 16.36
N PRO A 154 -5.37 14.10 16.06
CA PRO A 154 -6.11 14.60 14.90
C PRO A 154 -6.31 16.11 14.89
#